data_AF-A0A3M8CZW4-F1
#
_entry.id   AF-A0A3M8CZW4-F1
#
_cell.length_a   1.000
_cell.length_b   1.000
_cell.length_c   1.000
_cell.angle_alpha   90.00
_cell.angle_beta   90.00
_cell.angle_gamma   90.00
#
_symmetry.space_group_name_H-M   'P 1'
#
loop_
_entity.id
_entity.type
_entity.pdbx_description
1 polymer ?
#
loop_
_entity_poly.entity_id
_entity_poly.type
_entity_poly.pdbx_seq_one_letter_code
_entity_poly.pdbx_strand_id
1 'polypeptide(L)'
;MGGEKERRWEQSMADAFQQLESYVEGHGVQDEEQAEPCVEKQLFALLTRVYLDEEEIRVRQKLKRKSSQRISRVIHEKVGVFLSRWLPGYEFYAMDGLLFVKKDEEIVAVLKCIPDLGSYDTHSWNATITRFVKQYQKRYHLAPERLLFVVCSLSKSLDAAHAKELTGIEVWTGTALTAPAYREALQAYVGKCVETIAALPIPAQQVYFLSGDVHPNALACQLLQGEAANFPDRWLRPSVSELIQFLDGKL
;
A
#
# COMPACT_ATOMS: atom_id res chain seq x y z
N MET A 1 -33.47 -17.00 -14.91
CA MET A 1 -32.18 -16.54 -15.48
C MET A 1 -31.17 -15.99 -14.44
N GLY A 2 -31.43 -16.04 -13.11
CA GLY A 2 -30.51 -15.51 -12.09
C GLY A 2 -29.40 -16.46 -11.61
N GLY A 3 -29.69 -17.78 -11.54
CA GLY A 3 -28.81 -18.72 -10.84
C GLY A 3 -27.46 -19.01 -11.50
N GLU A 4 -27.35 -19.00 -12.82
CA GLU A 4 -26.07 -19.31 -13.49
C GLU A 4 -25.06 -18.16 -13.39
N LYS A 5 -25.52 -16.91 -13.50
CA LYS A 5 -24.65 -15.73 -13.34
C LYS A 5 -24.17 -15.58 -11.91
N GLU A 6 -25.05 -15.86 -10.94
CA GLU A 6 -24.74 -15.84 -9.52
C GLU A 6 -23.73 -16.94 -9.16
N ARG A 7 -23.95 -18.19 -9.59
CA ARG A 7 -22.97 -19.27 -9.40
C ARG A 7 -21.62 -18.98 -10.03
N ARG A 8 -21.59 -18.41 -11.23
CA ARG A 8 -20.33 -18.02 -11.89
C ARG A 8 -19.58 -16.94 -11.12
N TRP A 9 -20.31 -15.99 -10.52
CA TRP A 9 -19.73 -14.96 -9.66
C TRP A 9 -19.17 -15.55 -8.37
N GLU A 10 -19.93 -16.43 -7.70
CA GLU A 10 -19.47 -17.11 -6.48
C GLU A 10 -18.20 -17.93 -6.73
N GLN A 11 -18.14 -18.67 -7.85
CA GLN A 11 -16.95 -19.42 -8.24
C GLN A 11 -15.75 -18.49 -8.49
N SER A 12 -15.95 -17.41 -9.25
CA SER A 12 -14.91 -16.41 -9.54
C SER A 12 -14.35 -15.77 -8.25
N MET A 13 -15.21 -15.46 -7.28
CA MET A 13 -14.79 -14.96 -5.96
C MET A 13 -13.98 -16.02 -5.19
N ALA A 14 -14.45 -17.27 -5.15
CA ALA A 14 -13.76 -18.36 -4.46
C ALA A 14 -12.37 -18.62 -5.06
N ASP A 15 -12.28 -18.67 -6.39
CA ASP A 15 -11.02 -18.85 -7.12
C ASP A 15 -10.05 -17.68 -6.85
N ALA A 16 -10.57 -16.44 -6.80
CA ALA A 16 -9.76 -15.26 -6.50
C ALA A 16 -9.17 -15.29 -5.08
N PHE A 17 -9.95 -15.69 -4.07
CA PHE A 17 -9.44 -15.86 -2.70
C PHE A 17 -8.43 -16.99 -2.61
N GLN A 18 -8.72 -18.15 -3.23
CA GLN A 18 -7.82 -19.29 -3.23
C GLN A 18 -6.47 -18.97 -3.87
N GLN A 19 -6.47 -18.27 -5.00
CA GLN A 19 -5.23 -17.82 -5.65
C GLN A 19 -4.45 -16.83 -4.77
N LEU A 20 -5.15 -15.92 -4.07
CA LEU A 20 -4.52 -14.95 -3.18
C LEU A 20 -3.92 -15.63 -1.92
N GLU A 21 -4.59 -16.63 -1.37
CA GLU A 21 -4.10 -17.45 -0.26
C GLU A 21 -2.90 -18.29 -0.69
N SER A 22 -3.00 -18.97 -1.83
CA SER A 22 -1.87 -19.72 -2.43
C SER A 22 -0.67 -18.83 -2.70
N TYR A 23 -0.89 -17.57 -3.10
CA TYR A 23 0.18 -16.60 -3.24
C TYR A 23 0.87 -16.39 -1.89
N VAL A 24 0.14 -16.11 -0.82
CA VAL A 24 0.74 -15.91 0.53
C VAL A 24 1.45 -17.16 1.02
N GLU A 25 0.83 -18.33 0.87
CA GLU A 25 1.32 -19.64 1.33
C GLU A 25 2.45 -20.21 0.50
N GLY A 26 2.62 -19.75 -0.75
CA GLY A 26 3.62 -20.24 -1.69
C GLY A 26 5.03 -20.18 -1.11
N HIS A 27 5.44 -21.29 -0.50
CA HIS A 27 6.81 -21.71 -0.27
C HIS A 27 7.50 -21.82 -1.62
N GLY A 28 8.67 -21.20 -1.76
CA GLY A 28 9.50 -21.38 -2.95
C GLY A 28 9.72 -22.87 -3.17
N VAL A 29 9.29 -23.39 -4.31
CA VAL A 29 9.75 -24.69 -4.78
C VAL A 29 11.18 -24.49 -5.27
N GLN A 30 12.13 -24.56 -4.32
CA GLN A 30 13.51 -25.04 -4.44
C GLN A 30 14.29 -24.56 -3.22
N ASP A 31 14.67 -25.53 -2.37
CA ASP A 31 15.71 -25.46 -1.34
C ASP A 31 15.85 -24.16 -0.55
N GLU A 32 15.10 -24.02 0.55
CA GLU A 32 15.60 -23.37 1.78
C GLU A 32 14.62 -23.66 2.94
N GLU A 33 15.07 -24.48 3.88
CA GLU A 33 14.48 -24.55 5.22
C GLU A 33 14.43 -23.12 5.80
N GLN A 34 13.23 -22.66 6.20
CA GLN A 34 13.01 -21.42 6.98
C GLN A 34 13.16 -20.07 6.24
N ALA A 35 12.58 -19.91 5.05
CA ALA A 35 12.30 -18.56 4.55
C ALA A 35 11.22 -17.88 5.42
N GLU A 36 11.60 -16.90 6.24
CA GLU A 36 10.65 -16.06 6.98
C GLU A 36 9.58 -15.47 6.04
N PRO A 37 8.32 -15.41 6.47
CA PRO A 37 7.25 -15.00 5.59
C PRO A 37 7.37 -13.50 5.28
N CYS A 38 7.60 -13.16 4.01
CA CYS A 38 7.78 -11.77 3.54
C CYS A 38 6.63 -10.86 4.00
N VAL A 39 6.95 -9.86 4.82
CA VAL A 39 6.01 -8.91 5.46
C VAL A 39 5.21 -8.17 4.40
N GLU A 40 5.88 -7.64 3.37
CA GLU A 40 5.26 -6.85 2.31
C GLU A 40 4.29 -7.69 1.49
N LYS A 41 4.65 -8.95 1.22
CA LYS A 41 3.81 -9.93 0.52
C LYS A 41 2.49 -10.14 1.26
N GLN A 42 2.57 -10.37 2.56
CA GLN A 42 1.40 -10.56 3.42
C GLN A 42 0.52 -9.31 3.47
N LEU A 43 1.12 -8.13 3.64
CA LEU A 43 0.35 -6.89 3.65
C LEU A 43 -0.29 -6.61 2.28
N PHE A 44 0.43 -6.83 1.18
CA PHE A 44 -0.11 -6.62 -0.16
C PHE A 44 -1.31 -7.53 -0.44
N ALA A 45 -1.22 -8.80 -0.03
CA ALA A 45 -2.32 -9.73 -0.12
C ALA A 45 -3.51 -9.28 0.74
N LEU A 46 -3.26 -8.83 1.98
CA LEU A 46 -4.29 -8.29 2.86
C LEU A 46 -5.03 -7.09 2.23
N LEU A 47 -4.28 -6.16 1.62
CA LEU A 47 -4.87 -5.00 0.94
C LEU A 47 -5.66 -5.43 -0.31
N THR A 48 -5.17 -6.41 -1.07
CA THR A 48 -5.88 -6.98 -2.23
C THR A 48 -7.21 -7.60 -1.80
N ARG A 49 -7.21 -8.31 -0.66
CA ARG A 49 -8.41 -8.89 -0.05
C ARG A 49 -9.49 -7.85 0.23
N VAL A 50 -9.10 -6.67 0.74
CA VAL A 50 -10.06 -5.56 0.97
C VAL A 50 -10.76 -5.13 -0.31
N TYR A 51 -10.07 -5.15 -1.46
CA TYR A 51 -10.67 -4.82 -2.75
C TYR A 51 -11.58 -5.92 -3.29
N LEU A 52 -11.27 -7.20 -3.02
CA LEU A 52 -12.16 -8.32 -3.33
C LEU A 52 -13.46 -8.22 -2.51
N ASP A 53 -13.33 -8.01 -1.19
CA ASP A 53 -14.48 -7.85 -0.29
C ASP A 53 -15.38 -6.67 -0.71
N GLU A 54 -14.80 -5.52 -1.06
CA GLU A 54 -15.57 -4.36 -1.53
C GLU A 54 -16.24 -4.62 -2.88
N GLU A 55 -15.63 -5.42 -3.76
CA GLU A 55 -16.26 -5.82 -5.02
C GLU A 55 -17.47 -6.72 -4.80
N GLU A 56 -17.37 -7.67 -3.87
CA GLU A 56 -18.50 -8.51 -3.46
C GLU A 56 -19.66 -7.66 -2.92
N ILE A 57 -19.36 -6.69 -2.05
CA ILE A 57 -20.36 -5.73 -1.55
C ILE A 57 -20.99 -4.96 -2.71
N ARG A 58 -20.16 -4.46 -3.64
CA ARG A 58 -20.62 -3.69 -4.80
C ARG A 58 -21.61 -4.49 -5.63
N VAL A 59 -21.31 -5.76 -5.92
CA VAL A 59 -22.16 -6.63 -6.73
C VAL A 59 -23.45 -6.99 -5.98
N ARG A 60 -23.35 -7.47 -4.74
CA ARG A 60 -24.51 -7.88 -3.91
C ARG A 60 -25.48 -6.72 -3.68
N GLN A 61 -24.97 -5.51 -3.44
CA GLN A 61 -25.77 -4.31 -3.21
C GLN A 61 -26.12 -3.55 -4.50
N LYS A 62 -25.75 -4.06 -5.68
CA LYS A 62 -26.00 -3.44 -7.00
C LYS A 62 -25.48 -2.00 -7.10
N LEU A 63 -24.33 -1.72 -6.48
CA LEU A 63 -23.70 -0.41 -6.51
C LEU A 63 -22.95 -0.19 -7.83
N LYS A 64 -22.97 1.05 -8.32
CA LYS A 64 -22.27 1.43 -9.57
C LYS A 64 -20.75 1.39 -9.44
N ARG A 65 -20.21 1.62 -8.23
CA ARG A 65 -18.77 1.71 -7.97
C ARG A 65 -18.44 1.24 -6.55
N LYS A 66 -17.21 0.78 -6.35
CA LYS A 66 -16.62 0.53 -5.02
C LYS A 66 -16.59 1.84 -4.20
N SER A 67 -16.81 1.77 -2.89
CA SER A 67 -16.76 2.94 -2.00
C SER A 67 -15.33 3.23 -1.54
N SER A 68 -14.75 4.32 -2.03
CA SER A 68 -13.41 4.76 -1.62
C SER A 68 -13.32 5.07 -0.13
N GLN A 69 -14.40 5.60 0.48
CA GLN A 69 -14.45 5.88 1.91
C GLN A 69 -14.43 4.60 2.74
N ARG A 70 -15.20 3.58 2.35
CA ARG A 70 -15.23 2.29 3.04
C ARG A 70 -13.91 1.54 2.88
N ILE A 71 -13.37 1.49 1.67
CA ILE A 71 -12.04 0.93 1.41
C ILE A 71 -11.00 1.63 2.29
N SER A 72 -10.97 2.96 2.30
CA SER A 72 -10.01 3.71 3.11
C SER A 72 -10.14 3.36 4.59
N ARG A 73 -11.36 3.26 5.13
CA ARG A 73 -11.56 2.88 6.55
C ARG A 73 -11.06 1.47 6.82
N VAL A 74 -11.50 0.49 6.03
CA VAL A 74 -11.17 -0.93 6.20
C VAL A 74 -9.67 -1.18 6.03
N ILE A 75 -9.00 -0.49 5.11
CA ILE A 75 -7.54 -0.59 4.96
C ILE A 75 -6.83 -0.25 6.27
N HIS A 76 -7.17 0.86 6.92
CA HIS A 76 -6.49 1.27 8.16
C HIS A 76 -6.76 0.28 9.30
N GLU A 77 -8.00 -0.24 9.41
CA GLU A 77 -8.35 -1.29 10.38
C GLU A 77 -7.52 -2.57 10.15
N LYS A 78 -7.46 -3.04 8.89
CA LYS A 78 -6.73 -4.26 8.53
C LYS A 78 -5.22 -4.10 8.70
N VAL A 79 -4.66 -2.93 8.36
CA VAL A 79 -3.25 -2.60 8.61
C VAL A 79 -2.95 -2.59 10.10
N GLY A 80 -3.84 -2.06 10.94
CA GLY A 80 -3.68 -2.12 12.40
C GLY A 80 -3.59 -3.56 12.93
N VAL A 81 -4.52 -4.42 12.51
CA VAL A 81 -4.51 -5.86 12.87
C VAL A 81 -3.29 -6.58 12.32
N PHE A 82 -2.78 -6.16 11.16
CA PHE A 82 -1.56 -6.71 10.60
C PHE A 82 -0.35 -6.33 11.45
N LEU A 83 -0.17 -5.05 11.75
CA LEU A 83 0.97 -4.54 12.53
C LEU A 83 0.96 -5.07 13.97
N SER A 84 -0.19 -5.29 14.58
CA SER A 84 -0.29 -5.84 15.95
C SER A 84 0.29 -7.25 16.09
N ARG A 85 0.46 -7.99 14.99
CA ARG A 85 1.12 -9.31 14.98
C ARG A 85 2.64 -9.21 15.07
N TRP A 86 3.19 -8.10 14.58
CA TRP A 86 4.63 -7.84 14.51
C TRP A 86 5.13 -6.97 15.66
N LEU A 87 4.24 -6.19 16.26
CA LEU A 87 4.54 -5.21 17.31
C LEU A 87 3.76 -5.56 18.59
N PRO A 88 4.14 -6.64 19.31
CA PRO A 88 3.52 -6.96 20.58
C PRO A 88 3.73 -5.82 21.59
N GLY A 89 2.69 -5.48 22.34
CA GLY A 89 2.72 -4.35 23.30
C GLY A 89 2.32 -3.00 22.70
N TYR A 90 1.99 -2.95 21.41
CA TYR A 90 1.40 -1.77 20.77
C TYR A 90 -0.10 -1.96 20.57
N GLU A 91 -0.87 -0.88 20.75
CA GLU A 91 -2.28 -0.84 20.44
C GLU A 91 -2.53 -0.06 19.15
N PHE A 92 -3.46 -0.56 18.33
CA PHE A 92 -3.76 0.00 17.02
C PHE A 92 -5.25 0.28 16.92
N TYR A 93 -5.63 1.52 16.59
CA TYR A 93 -7.03 1.87 16.34
C TYR A 93 -7.18 2.83 15.16
N ALA A 94 -8.15 2.54 14.29
CA ALA A 94 -8.43 3.34 13.11
C ALA A 94 -9.54 4.37 13.40
N MET A 95 -9.30 5.62 13.04
CA MET A 95 -10.26 6.72 13.20
C MET A 95 -10.03 7.77 12.11
N ASP A 96 -11.11 8.28 11.50
CA ASP A 96 -11.06 9.35 10.49
C ASP A 96 -10.13 9.08 9.29
N GLY A 97 -9.93 7.82 8.93
CA GLY A 97 -9.01 7.44 7.86
C GLY A 97 -7.53 7.64 8.21
N LEU A 98 -7.21 7.52 9.49
CA LEU A 98 -5.88 7.41 10.07
C LEU A 98 -5.84 6.17 10.97
N LEU A 99 -4.64 5.62 11.18
CA LEU A 99 -4.37 4.53 12.11
C LEU A 99 -3.49 5.06 13.22
N PHE A 100 -4.01 5.13 14.43
CA PHE A 100 -3.26 5.56 15.61
C PHE A 100 -2.55 4.36 16.22
N VAL A 101 -1.30 4.59 16.63
CA VAL A 101 -0.44 3.62 17.27
C VAL A 101 -0.12 4.12 18.66
N LYS A 102 -0.48 3.32 19.66
CA LYS A 102 -0.22 3.59 21.06
C LYS A 102 0.76 2.59 21.65
N LYS A 103 1.55 3.06 22.62
CA LYS A 103 2.37 2.25 23.51
C LYS A 103 2.29 2.88 24.89
N ASP A 104 2.03 2.09 25.93
CA ASP A 104 1.91 2.58 27.31
C ASP A 104 0.96 3.80 27.45
N GLU A 105 -0.21 3.71 26.82
CA GLU A 105 -1.24 4.77 26.71
C GLU A 105 -0.86 6.05 25.93
N GLU A 106 0.38 6.18 25.46
CA GLU A 106 0.83 7.31 24.66
C GLU A 106 0.72 7.05 23.16
N ILE A 107 0.24 8.05 22.40
CA ILE A 107 0.24 8.00 20.93
C ILE A 107 1.67 8.23 20.42
N VAL A 108 2.34 7.16 20.02
CA VAL A 108 3.72 7.20 19.51
C VAL A 108 3.79 7.47 18.01
N ALA A 109 2.78 7.05 17.26
CA ALA A 109 2.69 7.30 15.82
C ALA A 109 1.24 7.35 15.32
N VAL A 110 1.06 7.97 14.15
CA VAL A 110 -0.19 7.98 13.40
C VAL A 110 0.12 7.68 11.94
N LEU A 111 -0.48 6.65 11.38
CA LEU A 111 -0.24 6.18 10.02
C LEU A 111 -1.37 6.62 9.10
N LYS A 112 -0.99 7.14 7.94
CA LYS A 112 -1.87 7.35 6.79
C LYS A 112 -1.53 6.35 5.70
N CYS A 113 -2.44 5.41 5.46
CA CYS A 113 -2.36 4.52 4.30
C CYS A 113 -2.91 5.24 3.07
N ILE A 114 -2.08 5.34 2.04
CA ILE A 114 -2.39 5.94 0.75
C ILE A 114 -2.40 4.81 -0.29
N PRO A 115 -3.56 4.45 -0.88
CA PRO A 115 -3.63 3.39 -1.88
C PRO A 115 -2.73 3.64 -3.10
N ASP A 116 -2.71 4.87 -3.57
CA ASP A 116 -1.84 5.37 -4.63
C ASP A 116 -1.74 6.89 -4.45
N LEU A 117 -0.58 7.48 -4.71
CA LEU A 117 -0.42 8.93 -4.60
C LEU A 117 -1.21 9.68 -5.67
N GLY A 118 -1.47 9.02 -6.81
CA GLY A 118 -2.24 9.55 -7.92
C GLY A 118 -1.58 10.76 -8.55
N SER A 119 -1.35 10.70 -9.86
CA SER A 119 -0.67 11.73 -10.65
C SER A 119 0.84 11.54 -10.69
N TYR A 120 1.41 11.87 -11.85
CA TYR A 120 2.73 11.41 -12.25
C TYR A 120 3.90 12.30 -11.75
N ASP A 121 3.61 13.45 -11.14
CA ASP A 121 4.63 14.43 -10.71
C ASP A 121 4.78 14.59 -9.18
N THR A 122 5.98 15.03 -8.78
CA THR A 122 6.34 15.29 -7.37
C THR A 122 5.54 16.44 -6.76
N HIS A 123 5.10 17.42 -7.55
CA HIS A 123 4.30 18.52 -7.04
C HIS A 123 2.97 18.00 -6.46
N SER A 124 2.35 17.05 -7.14
CA SER A 124 1.09 16.41 -6.74
C SER A 124 1.26 15.56 -5.49
N TRP A 125 2.38 14.83 -5.38
CA TRP A 125 2.73 14.08 -4.17
C TRP A 125 2.88 15.03 -2.97
N ASN A 126 3.66 16.10 -3.16
CA ASN A 126 3.89 17.14 -2.16
C ASN A 126 2.59 17.82 -1.72
N ALA A 127 1.74 18.21 -2.66
CA ALA A 127 0.44 18.81 -2.36
C ALA A 127 -0.46 17.85 -1.57
N THR A 128 -0.48 16.56 -1.96
CA THR A 128 -1.27 15.53 -1.29
C THR A 128 -0.81 15.32 0.15
N ILE A 129 0.49 15.14 0.38
CA ILE A 129 1.04 14.93 1.72
C ILE A 129 0.89 16.21 2.57
N THR A 130 1.18 17.39 2.01
CA THR A 130 0.99 18.68 2.69
C THR A 130 -0.45 18.86 3.19
N ARG A 131 -1.44 18.48 2.37
CA ARG A 131 -2.85 18.53 2.77
C ARG A 131 -3.12 17.64 3.98
N PHE A 132 -2.59 16.41 3.99
CA PHE A 132 -2.75 15.50 5.12
C PHE A 132 -2.07 16.02 6.38
N VAL A 133 -0.83 16.50 6.29
CA VAL A 133 -0.09 17.10 7.42
C VAL A 133 -0.87 18.26 8.03
N LYS A 134 -1.34 19.21 7.21
CA LYS A 134 -2.13 20.36 7.68
C LYS A 134 -3.42 19.94 8.38
N GLN A 135 -4.16 18.98 7.81
CA GLN A 135 -5.39 18.47 8.41
C GLN A 135 -5.11 17.75 9.73
N TYR A 136 -4.05 16.94 9.77
CA TYR A 136 -3.59 16.22 10.95
C TYR A 136 -3.25 17.17 12.10
N GLN A 137 -2.38 18.15 11.85
CA GLN A 137 -1.98 19.13 12.86
C GLN A 137 -3.17 19.95 13.36
N LYS A 138 -4.05 20.38 12.45
CA LYS A 138 -5.24 21.18 12.80
C LYS A 138 -6.22 20.41 13.68
N ARG A 139 -6.40 19.11 13.44
CA ARG A 139 -7.45 18.30 14.09
C ARG A 139 -6.98 17.63 15.38
N TYR A 140 -5.75 17.14 15.40
CA TYR A 140 -5.24 16.30 16.49
C TYR A 140 -4.21 17.01 17.36
N HIS A 141 -3.68 18.16 16.92
CA HIS A 141 -2.67 18.93 17.67
C HIS A 141 -1.42 18.10 18.03
N LEU A 142 -1.08 17.12 17.20
CA LEU A 142 0.08 16.26 17.38
C LEU A 142 1.27 16.73 16.51
N ALA A 143 2.47 16.36 16.95
CA ALA A 143 3.72 16.71 16.28
C ALA A 143 3.84 16.01 14.90
N PRO A 144 4.22 16.72 13.82
CA PRO A 144 4.34 16.13 12.48
C PRO A 144 5.26 14.92 12.38
N GLU A 145 6.25 14.81 13.25
CA GLU A 145 7.21 13.71 13.35
C GLU A 145 6.54 12.38 13.69
N ARG A 146 5.33 12.42 14.30
CA ARG A 146 4.54 11.22 14.61
C ARG A 146 3.68 10.78 13.43
N LEU A 147 3.54 11.59 12.37
CA LEU A 147 2.74 11.23 11.20
C LEU A 147 3.60 10.44 10.19
N LEU A 148 3.18 9.23 9.91
CA LEU A 148 3.82 8.31 8.97
C LEU A 148 2.88 8.01 7.80
N PHE A 149 3.43 7.68 6.64
CA PHE A 149 2.69 7.36 5.42
C PHE A 149 3.08 5.99 4.91
N VAL A 150 2.09 5.20 4.51
CA VAL A 150 2.29 3.94 3.79
C VAL A 150 1.66 4.07 2.42
N VAL A 151 2.49 4.17 1.38
CA VAL A 151 2.08 4.26 -0.02
C VAL A 151 2.01 2.85 -0.61
N CYS A 152 0.79 2.40 -0.93
CA CYS A 152 0.55 1.00 -1.28
C CYS A 152 0.96 0.68 -2.72
N SER A 153 0.87 1.65 -3.62
CA SER A 153 1.20 1.51 -5.04
C SER A 153 1.73 2.83 -5.61
N LEU A 154 2.64 2.72 -6.57
CA LEU A 154 3.04 3.81 -7.47
C LEU A 154 2.60 3.58 -8.93
N SER A 155 1.81 2.55 -9.21
CA SER A 155 1.40 2.17 -10.59
C SER A 155 0.77 3.31 -11.41
N LYS A 156 0.19 4.33 -10.75
CA LYS A 156 -0.39 5.51 -11.40
C LYS A 156 0.31 6.83 -11.06
N SER A 157 1.56 6.74 -10.62
CA SER A 157 2.28 7.85 -9.99
C SER A 157 3.68 8.09 -10.57
N LEU A 158 4.04 7.45 -11.68
CA LEU A 158 5.37 7.54 -12.30
C LEU A 158 5.33 8.34 -13.61
N ASP A 159 6.18 9.37 -13.74
CA ASP A 159 6.35 10.15 -14.97
C ASP A 159 7.75 9.97 -15.56
N ALA A 160 7.82 9.71 -16.86
CA ALA A 160 9.09 9.50 -17.56
C ALA A 160 9.94 10.78 -17.68
N ALA A 161 9.31 11.91 -18.00
CA ALA A 161 10.02 13.17 -18.24
C ALA A 161 10.61 13.71 -16.94
N HIS A 162 9.82 13.66 -15.88
CA HIS A 162 10.22 14.06 -14.54
C HIS A 162 11.24 13.07 -13.94
N ALA A 163 11.12 11.77 -14.21
CA ALA A 163 12.18 10.82 -13.82
C ALA A 163 13.50 11.13 -14.52
N LYS A 164 13.48 11.47 -15.81
CA LYS A 164 14.67 11.92 -16.56
C LYS A 164 15.24 13.21 -15.98
N GLU A 165 14.40 14.19 -15.64
CA GLU A 165 14.83 15.45 -15.02
C GLU A 165 15.51 15.21 -13.66
N LEU A 166 14.92 14.39 -12.79
CA LEU A 166 15.43 14.16 -11.44
C LEU A 166 16.65 13.22 -11.41
N THR A 167 16.67 12.18 -12.25
CA THR A 167 17.65 11.10 -12.16
C THR A 167 18.66 11.06 -13.30
N GLY A 168 18.39 11.77 -14.40
CA GLY A 168 19.15 11.67 -15.65
C GLY A 168 18.83 10.42 -16.48
N ILE A 169 17.94 9.54 -16.01
CA ILE A 169 17.61 8.26 -16.65
C ILE A 169 16.44 8.44 -17.61
N GLU A 170 16.66 8.09 -18.87
CA GLU A 170 15.63 8.17 -19.91
C GLU A 170 14.87 6.85 -20.03
N VAL A 171 13.56 6.94 -19.96
CA VAL A 171 12.62 5.84 -20.15
C VAL A 171 11.51 6.27 -21.11
N TRP A 172 10.95 5.32 -21.85
CA TRP A 172 9.88 5.62 -22.81
C TRP A 172 8.56 6.02 -22.16
N THR A 173 8.22 5.41 -21.02
CA THR A 173 6.99 5.70 -20.26
C THR A 173 7.28 5.63 -18.77
N GLY A 174 6.46 6.28 -17.95
CA GLY A 174 6.60 6.19 -16.49
C GLY A 174 6.44 4.74 -15.98
N THR A 175 5.58 3.95 -16.62
CA THR A 175 5.45 2.52 -16.35
C THR A 175 6.71 1.72 -16.71
N ALA A 176 7.55 2.18 -17.63
CA ALA A 176 8.79 1.48 -17.95
C ALA A 176 9.77 1.49 -16.76
N LEU A 177 9.67 2.47 -15.83
CA LEU A 177 10.48 2.50 -14.61
C LEU A 177 10.23 1.29 -13.70
N THR A 178 9.08 0.63 -13.83
CA THR A 178 8.78 -0.56 -13.01
C THR A 178 9.39 -1.85 -13.56
N ALA A 179 9.96 -1.83 -14.77
CA ALA A 179 10.59 -3.01 -15.33
C ALA A 179 11.86 -3.39 -14.54
N PRO A 180 12.24 -4.68 -14.49
CA PRO A 180 13.40 -5.17 -13.73
C PRO A 180 14.69 -4.39 -13.97
N ALA A 181 14.94 -4.02 -15.22
CA ALA A 181 16.14 -3.32 -15.64
C ALA A 181 16.27 -1.91 -15.03
N TYR A 182 15.17 -1.31 -14.55
CA TYR A 182 15.14 0.04 -14.00
C TYR A 182 14.93 0.07 -12.49
N ARG A 183 15.14 -1.05 -11.78
CA ARG A 183 14.90 -1.13 -10.32
C ARG A 183 15.65 -0.05 -9.53
N GLU A 184 16.94 0.13 -9.81
CA GLU A 184 17.74 1.16 -9.14
C GLU A 184 17.29 2.57 -9.52
N ALA A 185 16.93 2.77 -10.79
CA ALA A 185 16.40 4.03 -11.30
C ALA A 185 15.10 4.44 -10.59
N LEU A 186 14.17 3.49 -10.46
CA LEU A 186 12.92 3.68 -9.74
C LEU A 186 13.17 4.01 -8.27
N GLN A 187 14.07 3.27 -7.61
CA GLN A 187 14.42 3.52 -6.22
C GLN A 187 15.04 4.92 -6.02
N ALA A 188 15.94 5.34 -6.91
CA ALA A 188 16.55 6.66 -6.88
C ALA A 188 15.54 7.77 -7.15
N TYR A 189 14.63 7.56 -8.11
CA TYR A 189 13.53 8.49 -8.41
C TYR A 189 12.64 8.69 -7.19
N VAL A 190 12.13 7.59 -6.62
CA VAL A 190 11.26 7.63 -5.44
C VAL A 190 11.95 8.31 -4.26
N GLY A 191 13.22 7.98 -3.99
CA GLY A 191 14.00 8.61 -2.93
C GLY A 191 14.09 10.13 -3.09
N LYS A 192 14.47 10.60 -4.28
CA LYS A 192 14.52 12.05 -4.57
C LYS A 192 13.16 12.73 -4.44
N CYS A 193 12.09 12.08 -4.90
CA CYS A 193 10.74 12.62 -4.72
C CYS A 193 10.40 12.78 -3.23
N VAL A 194 10.72 11.79 -2.39
CA VAL A 194 10.48 11.83 -0.94
C VAL A 194 11.27 12.93 -0.25
N GLU A 195 12.55 13.11 -0.60
CA GLU A 195 13.42 14.14 -0.01
C GLU A 195 12.88 15.56 -0.22
N THR A 196 12.11 15.79 -1.30
CA THR A 196 11.53 17.11 -1.59
C THR A 196 10.26 17.42 -0.79
N ILE A 197 9.76 16.50 0.05
CA ILE A 197 8.52 16.69 0.82
C ILE A 197 8.72 17.63 2.00
N ALA A 198 8.67 18.93 1.71
CA ALA A 198 8.87 20.01 2.67
C ALA A 198 7.86 20.04 3.84
N ALA A 199 6.72 19.38 3.70
CA ALA A 199 5.72 19.31 4.78
C ALA A 199 6.07 18.30 5.88
N LEU A 200 7.07 17.44 5.66
CA LEU A 200 7.52 16.45 6.64
C LEU A 200 8.88 16.87 7.20
N PRO A 201 9.08 16.81 8.52
CA PRO A 201 10.35 17.17 9.14
C PRO A 201 11.48 16.20 8.77
N ILE A 202 11.16 14.91 8.60
CA ILE A 202 12.14 13.86 8.27
C ILE A 202 11.53 12.92 7.21
N PRO A 203 11.36 13.37 5.94
CA PRO A 203 10.59 12.63 4.93
C PRO A 203 11.03 11.18 4.74
N ALA A 204 12.34 10.94 4.71
CA ALA A 204 12.94 9.62 4.52
C ALA A 204 12.60 8.60 5.63
N GLN A 205 12.19 9.06 6.83
CA GLN A 205 11.75 8.21 7.95
C GLN A 205 10.23 8.20 8.13
N GLN A 206 9.49 8.90 7.27
CA GLN A 206 8.06 9.11 7.41
C GLN A 206 7.24 8.59 6.24
N VAL A 207 7.86 8.21 5.12
CA VAL A 207 7.18 7.67 3.94
C VAL A 207 7.70 6.29 3.61
N TYR A 208 6.83 5.30 3.73
CA TYR A 208 7.11 3.89 3.48
C TYR A 208 6.31 3.39 2.29
N PHE A 209 6.85 2.43 1.56
CA PHE A 209 6.28 1.94 0.30
C PHE A 209 5.97 0.45 0.34
N LEU A 210 5.09 0.03 -0.56
CA LEU A 210 4.79 -1.37 -0.79
C LEU A 210 5.16 -1.75 -2.23
N SER A 211 4.26 -1.58 -3.20
CA SER A 211 4.50 -1.94 -4.60
C SER A 211 4.82 -0.72 -5.48
N GLY A 212 5.73 -0.88 -6.42
CA GLY A 212 5.99 0.14 -7.46
C GLY A 212 5.04 0.05 -8.66
N ASP A 213 4.47 -1.13 -8.92
CA ASP A 213 4.04 -1.52 -10.26
C ASP A 213 2.66 -2.17 -10.30
N VAL A 214 2.23 -2.79 -9.20
CA VAL A 214 0.93 -3.44 -9.08
C VAL A 214 0.10 -2.73 -8.01
N HIS A 215 -1.07 -2.25 -8.42
CA HIS A 215 -2.06 -1.74 -7.47
C HIS A 215 -2.91 -2.90 -6.91
N PRO A 216 -3.18 -2.98 -5.59
CA PRO A 216 -4.00 -4.05 -5.01
C PRO A 216 -5.38 -4.23 -5.67
N ASN A 217 -6.09 -3.13 -5.96
CA ASN A 217 -7.34 -3.16 -6.75
C ASN A 217 -7.18 -3.73 -8.17
N ALA A 218 -6.04 -3.50 -8.83
CA ALA A 218 -5.80 -4.01 -10.18
C ALA A 218 -5.62 -5.54 -10.12
N LEU A 219 -4.81 -6.04 -9.18
CA LEU A 219 -4.67 -7.46 -8.93
C LEU A 219 -6.02 -8.11 -8.57
N ALA A 220 -6.82 -7.48 -7.70
CA ALA A 220 -8.16 -7.97 -7.36
C ALA A 220 -9.05 -8.12 -8.61
N CYS A 221 -8.99 -7.19 -9.57
CA CYS A 221 -9.72 -7.31 -10.84
C CYS A 221 -9.20 -8.48 -11.70
N GLN A 222 -7.88 -8.62 -11.84
CA GLN A 222 -7.27 -9.71 -12.61
C GLN A 222 -7.69 -11.08 -12.08
N LEU A 223 -7.63 -11.25 -10.75
CA LEU A 223 -8.04 -12.49 -10.08
C LEU A 223 -9.50 -12.83 -10.35
N LEU A 224 -10.41 -11.85 -10.27
CA LEU A 224 -11.83 -12.07 -10.54
C LEU A 224 -12.12 -12.39 -12.01
N GLN A 225 -11.35 -11.81 -12.92
CA GLN A 225 -11.49 -12.04 -14.35
C GLN A 225 -10.88 -13.37 -14.81
N GLY A 226 -10.13 -14.06 -13.94
CA GLY A 226 -9.37 -15.26 -14.29
C GLY A 226 -8.21 -14.95 -15.25
N GLU A 227 -7.71 -13.71 -15.22
CA GLU A 227 -6.53 -13.30 -15.98
C GLU A 227 -5.25 -13.79 -15.32
N ALA A 228 -4.14 -13.79 -16.06
CA ALA A 228 -2.82 -14.03 -15.47
C ALA A 228 -2.53 -12.94 -14.42
N ALA A 229 -2.49 -13.33 -13.15
CA ALA A 229 -2.29 -12.45 -12.03
C ALA A 229 -0.82 -12.02 -11.91
N ASN A 230 -0.58 -10.71 -11.96
CA ASN A 230 0.75 -10.15 -11.76
C ASN A 230 0.95 -9.84 -10.28
N PHE A 231 1.54 -10.78 -9.55
CA PHE A 231 1.88 -10.55 -8.16
C PHE A 231 3.18 -9.73 -8.04
N PRO A 232 3.23 -8.71 -7.16
CA PRO A 232 4.46 -7.96 -6.95
C PRO A 232 5.51 -8.82 -6.25
N ASP A 233 6.70 -8.90 -6.82
CA ASP A 233 7.87 -9.59 -6.28
C ASP A 233 8.97 -8.61 -5.80
N ARG A 234 8.73 -7.30 -5.98
CA ARG A 234 9.73 -6.24 -5.79
C ARG A 234 9.17 -5.09 -5.00
N TRP A 235 9.54 -5.08 -3.73
CA TRP A 235 9.13 -4.05 -2.79
C TRP A 235 10.05 -2.84 -2.88
N LEU A 236 9.45 -1.65 -2.81
CA LEU A 236 10.15 -0.37 -2.76
C LEU A 236 10.64 -0.08 -1.36
N ARG A 237 11.78 0.61 -1.25
CA ARG A 237 12.39 0.97 0.03
C ARG A 237 12.19 2.47 0.33
N PRO A 238 12.07 2.89 1.61
CA PRO A 238 11.90 2.02 2.78
C PRO A 238 10.54 1.31 2.72
N SER A 239 10.52 0.00 3.04
CA SER A 239 9.31 -0.81 2.94
C SER A 239 8.61 -0.93 4.29
N VAL A 240 7.55 -1.72 4.35
CA VAL A 240 6.78 -1.92 5.58
C VAL A 240 7.57 -2.68 6.64
N SER A 241 8.56 -3.49 6.26
CA SER A 241 9.52 -4.06 7.21
C SER A 241 10.29 -2.96 7.97
N GLU A 242 10.78 -1.93 7.29
CA GLU A 242 11.46 -0.80 7.95
C GLU A 242 10.50 0.03 8.80
N LEU A 243 9.22 0.12 8.43
CA LEU A 243 8.21 0.76 9.29
C LEU A 243 8.07 0.01 10.61
N ILE A 244 8.01 -1.33 10.57
CA ILE A 244 7.92 -2.15 11.78
C ILE A 244 9.16 -1.93 12.63
N GLN A 245 10.36 -1.99 12.04
CA GLN A 245 11.62 -1.72 12.74
C GLN A 245 11.68 -0.31 13.35
N PHE A 246 11.20 0.69 12.62
CA PHE A 246 11.14 2.08 13.11
C PHE A 246 10.20 2.22 14.31
N LEU A 247 9.02 1.60 14.26
CA LEU A 247 8.06 1.64 15.36
C LEU A 247 8.57 0.89 16.59
N ASP A 248 9.22 -0.26 16.39
CA ASP A 248 9.81 -1.07 17.47
C ASP A 248 11.00 -0.35 18.13
N GLY A 249 11.83 0.32 17.31
CA GLY A 249 13.01 1.08 17.77
C GLY A 249 12.70 2.41 18.46
N LYS A 250 11.45 2.87 18.50
CA LYS A 250 11.01 4.09 19.23
C LYS A 250 10.86 3.87 20.75
N LEU A 251 11.63 2.93 21.29
CA LEU A 251 11.81 2.65 22.72
C LEU A 251 12.61 3.75 23.43
#